data_AF-G3AFN5-F1
#
_entry.id   AF-G3AFN5-F1
#
_cell.length_a   1.000
_cell.length_b   1.000
_cell.length_c   1.000
_cell.angle_alpha   90.00
_cell.angle_beta   90.00
_cell.angle_gamma   90.00
#
_symmetry.space_group_name_H-M   'P 1'
#
loop_
_entity.id
_entity.type
_entity.pdbx_description
1 polymer ?
#
loop_
_entity_poly.entity_id
_entity_poly.type
_entity_poly.pdbx_seq_one_letter_code
_entity_poly.pdbx_strand_id
1 'polypeptide(L)'
;MSSNKEYVTLVSSNGFKFVVLKEVAQISSVLQNSQGFEEGKTGRIELDMEGDILECIVDYLHYNYKYKNLEDIGDIPQFNIPTHLALELLVKADYLDI
;
A
#
# COMPACT_ATOMS: atom_id res chain seq x y z
N MET A 1 -12.05 -23.67 -6.85
CA MET A 1 -11.82 -22.41 -7.58
C MET A 1 -10.41 -21.97 -7.26
N SER A 2 -9.55 -21.82 -8.26
CA SER A 2 -8.17 -21.39 -8.04
C SER A 2 -8.21 -19.93 -7.60
N SER A 3 -8.11 -19.66 -6.30
CA SER A 3 -7.84 -18.32 -5.77
C SER A 3 -6.43 -17.95 -6.19
N ASN A 4 -6.26 -17.51 -7.43
CA ASN A 4 -4.98 -17.09 -7.96
C ASN A 4 -4.65 -15.76 -7.30
N LYS A 5 -3.80 -15.79 -6.27
CA LYS A 5 -3.36 -14.57 -5.58
C LYS A 5 -2.51 -13.77 -6.55
N GLU A 6 -3.06 -12.66 -7.03
CA GLU A 6 -2.32 -11.71 -7.85
C GLU A 6 -1.50 -10.78 -6.96
N TYR A 7 -0.31 -10.43 -7.43
CA TYR A 7 0.62 -9.56 -6.71
C TYR A 7 1.03 -8.39 -7.59
N VAL A 8 1.27 -7.25 -6.95
CA VAL A 8 1.88 -6.07 -7.58
C VAL A 8 3.15 -5.69 -6.82
N THR A 9 4.12 -5.16 -7.55
CA THR A 9 5.40 -4.67 -7.02
C THR A 9 5.40 -3.15 -7.03
N LEU A 10 5.38 -2.54 -5.85
CA LEU A 10 5.57 -1.11 -5.66
C LEU A 10 7.06 -0.82 -5.55
N VAL A 11 7.54 0.19 -6.28
CA VAL A 11 8.96 0.54 -6.33
C VAL A 11 9.15 1.98 -5.88
N SER A 12 9.97 2.20 -4.87
CA SER A 12 10.32 3.54 -4.37
C SER A 12 11.31 4.25 -5.29
N SER A 13 11.45 5.57 -5.11
CA SER A 13 12.38 6.40 -5.88
C SER A 13 13.85 5.98 -5.72
N ASN A 14 14.21 5.45 -4.56
CA ASN A 14 15.54 4.90 -4.25
C ASN A 14 15.68 3.39 -4.57
N GLY A 15 14.70 2.79 -5.25
CA GLY A 15 14.80 1.46 -5.85
C GLY A 15 14.44 0.27 -4.95
N PHE A 16 13.88 0.51 -3.76
CA PHE A 16 13.31 -0.54 -2.92
C PHE A 16 12.04 -1.09 -3.57
N LYS A 17 11.78 -2.38 -3.38
CA LYS A 17 10.68 -3.09 -4.03
C LYS A 17 9.84 -3.80 -2.98
N PHE A 18 8.54 -3.51 -2.98
CA PHE A 18 7.57 -4.09 -2.07
C PHE A 18 6.56 -4.89 -2.87
N VAL A 19 6.50 -6.19 -2.63
CA VAL A 19 5.54 -7.08 -3.30
C VAL A 19 4.32 -7.24 -2.42
N VAL A 20 3.18 -6.74 -2.87
CA VAL A 20 1.92 -6.74 -2.12
C VAL A 20 0.85 -7.47 -2.89
N LEU A 21 -0.14 -8.02 -2.17
CA LEU A 21 -1.33 -8.59 -2.80
C LEU A 21 -2.07 -7.48 -3.55
N LYS A 22 -2.54 -7.81 -4.75
CA LYS A 22 -3.34 -6.87 -5.57
C LYS A 22 -4.53 -6.34 -4.77
N GLU A 23 -5.23 -7.21 -4.05
CA GLU A 23 -6.36 -6.87 -3.18
C GLU A 23 -6.03 -5.86 -2.07
N VAL A 24 -4.78 -5.86 -1.59
CA VAL A 24 -4.28 -4.90 -0.58
C VAL A 24 -3.96 -3.58 -1.26
N ALA A 25 -3.30 -3.60 -2.41
CA ALA A 25 -3.00 -2.40 -3.19
C ALA A 25 -4.28 -1.70 -3.71
N GLN A 26 -5.39 -2.41 -3.92
CA GLN A 26 -6.69 -1.84 -4.32
C GLN A 26 -7.32 -0.93 -3.26
N ILE A 27 -6.79 -0.89 -2.03
CA ILE A 27 -7.22 0.10 -1.03
C ILE A 27 -6.94 1.53 -1.54
N SER A 28 -5.84 1.73 -2.27
CA SER A 28 -5.56 2.99 -2.96
C SER A 28 -6.21 3.00 -4.33
N SER A 29 -7.12 3.94 -4.55
CA SER A 29 -7.74 4.18 -5.86
C SER A 29 -6.70 4.57 -6.91
N VAL A 30 -5.64 5.27 -6.50
CA VAL A 30 -4.53 5.70 -7.37
C VAL A 30 -3.68 4.51 -7.81
N LEU A 31 -3.34 3.60 -6.90
CA LEU A 31 -2.61 2.37 -7.27
C LEU A 31 -3.45 1.48 -8.18
N GLN A 32 -4.76 1.37 -7.92
CA GLN A 32 -5.68 0.59 -8.75
C GLN A 32 -5.76 1.11 -10.19
N ASN A 33 -5.75 2.43 -10.37
CA ASN A 33 -5.82 3.07 -11.69
C ASN A 33 -4.44 3.21 -12.37
N SER A 34 -3.37 2.72 -11.74
CA SER A 34 -2.04 2.75 -12.32
C SER A 34 -1.92 1.74 -13.47
N GLN A 35 -1.08 2.05 -14.46
CA GLN A 35 -0.84 1.16 -15.61
C GLN A 35 -0.23 -0.20 -15.20
N GLY A 36 0.30 -0.34 -13.98
CA GLY A 36 0.87 -1.58 -13.47
C GLY A 36 -0.18 -2.57 -12.93
N PHE A 37 -1.45 -2.17 -12.87
CA PHE A 37 -2.52 -2.94 -12.23
C PHE A 37 -3.33 -3.87 -13.17
N GLU A 38 -3.20 -3.68 -14.48
CA GLU A 38 -3.95 -4.44 -15.49
C GLU A 38 -3.46 -5.90 -15.58
N GLU A 39 -4.39 -6.84 -15.72
CA GLU A 39 -4.08 -8.26 -15.93
C GLU A 39 -3.19 -8.46 -17.17
N GLY A 40 -2.08 -9.16 -17.00
CA GLY A 40 -1.12 -9.44 -18.09
C GLY A 40 0.02 -8.43 -18.27
N LYS A 41 0.07 -7.36 -17.46
CA LYS A 41 1.24 -6.46 -17.39
C LYS A 41 2.25 -6.91 -16.35
N THR A 42 3.40 -6.22 -16.28
CA THR A 42 4.52 -6.52 -15.37
C THR A 42 4.16 -6.48 -13.88
N GLY A 43 2.97 -5.97 -13.52
CA GLY A 43 2.54 -5.85 -12.13
C GLY A 43 3.34 -4.82 -11.35
N ARG A 44 4.08 -3.92 -12.01
CA ARG A 44 5.06 -3.02 -11.37
C ARG A 44 4.61 -1.57 -11.44
N ILE A 45 4.67 -0.87 -10.31
CA ILE A 45 4.29 0.54 -10.15
C ILE A 45 5.47 1.29 -9.54
N GLU A 46 5.94 2.33 -10.20
CA GLU A 46 7.00 3.20 -9.70
C GLU A 46 6.39 4.42 -9.02
N LEU A 47 6.87 4.72 -7.81
CA LEU A 47 6.32 5.74 -6.94
C LEU A 47 7.41 6.75 -6.57
N ASP A 48 7.08 8.03 -6.66
CA ASP A 48 7.98 9.11 -6.28
C ASP A 48 7.95 9.33 -4.76
N MET A 49 8.54 8.41 -4.00
CA MET A 49 8.69 8.48 -2.55
C MET A 49 9.85 7.60 -2.09
N GLU A 50 10.47 7.94 -0.97
CA GLU A 50 11.56 7.14 -0.39
C GLU A 50 11.06 5.79 0.12
N GLY A 51 12.00 4.85 0.27
CA GLY A 51 11.71 3.46 0.63
C GLY A 51 11.07 3.31 2.02
N ASP A 52 11.46 4.13 2.99
CA ASP A 52 10.91 4.16 4.35
C ASP A 52 9.46 4.70 4.39
N ILE A 53 9.16 5.71 3.59
CA ILE A 53 7.80 6.21 3.39
C ILE A 53 6.93 5.13 2.73
N LEU A 54 7.44 4.51 1.66
CA LEU A 54 6.72 3.44 0.96
C LEU A 54 6.51 2.21 1.86
N GLU A 55 7.49 1.85 2.68
CA GLU A 55 7.38 0.77 3.67
C GLU A 55 6.23 1.06 4.65
N CYS A 56 6.19 2.26 5.22
CA CYS A 56 5.12 2.65 6.14
C CYS A 56 3.73 2.64 5.48
N ILE A 57 3.64 3.07 4.22
CA ILE A 57 2.40 2.98 3.43
C ILE A 57 1.99 1.53 3.21
N VAL A 58 2.92 0.66 2.82
CA VAL A 58 2.64 -0.77 2.61
C VAL A 58 2.14 -1.43 3.89
N ASP A 59 2.76 -1.12 5.02
CA ASP A 59 2.31 -1.58 6.34
C ASP A 59 0.90 -1.08 6.65
N TYR A 60 0.59 0.18 6.35
CA TYR A 60 -0.75 0.73 6.53
C TYR A 60 -1.77 0.05 5.61
N LEU A 61 -1.46 -0.23 4.35
CA LEU A 61 -2.36 -0.95 3.44
C LEU A 61 -2.68 -2.34 3.99
N HIS A 62 -1.67 -3.07 4.50
CA HIS A 62 -1.88 -4.37 5.14
C HIS A 62 -2.70 -4.27 6.42
N TYR A 63 -2.41 -3.28 7.26
CA TYR A 63 -3.18 -2.98 8.46
C TYR A 63 -4.64 -2.72 8.11
N ASN A 64 -4.92 -1.78 7.20
CA ASN A 64 -6.27 -1.47 6.73
C ASN A 64 -6.96 -2.72 6.18
N TYR A 65 -6.30 -3.48 5.29
CA TYR A 65 -6.86 -4.71 4.74
C TYR A 65 -7.23 -5.74 5.82
N LYS A 66 -6.39 -5.89 6.85
CA LYS A 66 -6.59 -6.86 7.94
C LYS A 66 -7.75 -6.47 8.85
N TYR A 67 -7.91 -5.19 9.16
CA TYR A 67 -8.88 -4.72 10.15
C TYR A 67 -10.16 -4.10 9.55
N LYS A 68 -10.24 -3.87 8.23
CA LYS A 68 -11.39 -3.18 7.56
C LYS A 68 -12.77 -3.78 7.80
N ASN A 69 -12.86 -5.08 8.12
CA ASN A 69 -14.11 -5.83 8.29
C ASN A 69 -14.37 -6.25 9.74
N LEU A 70 -13.60 -5.74 10.71
CA LEU A 70 -13.84 -6.03 12.11
C LEU A 70 -14.83 -5.02 12.68
N GLU A 71 -16.02 -5.50 13.03
CA GLU A 71 -17.08 -4.70 13.65
C GLU A 71 -16.80 -4.41 15.13
N ASP A 72 -15.97 -5.23 15.77
CA ASP A 72 -15.59 -5.10 17.18
C ASP A 72 -14.30 -4.27 17.31
N ILE A 73 -14.48 -2.99 17.67
CA ILE A 73 -13.45 -1.95 17.72
C ILE A 73 -12.40 -2.21 18.84
N GLY A 74 -12.64 -3.20 19.71
CA GLY A 74 -11.85 -3.44 20.92
C GLY A 74 -10.43 -3.96 20.70
N ASP A 75 -10.16 -4.69 19.61
CA ASP A 75 -8.89 -5.42 19.39
C ASP A 75 -8.03 -4.87 18.23
N ILE A 76 -8.34 -3.68 17.74
CA ILE A 76 -7.55 -3.06 16.66
C ILE A 76 -6.30 -2.41 17.27
N PRO A 77 -5.08 -2.89 16.94
CA PRO A 77 -3.86 -2.33 17.51
C PRO A 77 -3.59 -0.92 16.97
N GLN A 78 -2.95 -0.06 17.75
CA GLN A 78 -2.56 1.26 17.29
C GLN A 78 -1.50 1.17 16.18
N PHE A 79 -1.75 1.84 15.05
CA PHE A 79 -0.75 2.03 14.00
C PHE A 79 0.20 3.17 14.36
N ASN A 80 1.47 2.84 14.62
CA ASN A 80 2.47 3.82 15.06
C ASN A 80 3.23 4.41 13.87
N ILE A 81 3.10 5.71 13.65
CA ILE A 81 3.82 6.44 12.61
C ILE A 81 5.07 7.08 13.22
N PRO A 82 6.28 6.83 12.67
CA PRO A 82 7.49 7.52 13.10
C PRO A 82 7.37 9.04 12.92
N THR A 83 7.63 9.81 13.97
CA THR A 83 7.43 11.28 13.95
C THR A 83 8.24 11.98 12.86
N HIS A 84 9.44 11.47 12.55
CA HIS A 84 10.30 12.04 11.51
C HIS A 84 9.75 11.86 10.08
N LEU A 85 8.81 10.92 9.88
CA LEU A 85 8.18 10.64 8.58
C LEU A 85 6.81 11.33 8.43
N ALA A 86 6.22 11.83 9.52
CA ALA A 86 4.79 12.14 9.59
C ALA A 86 4.31 13.17 8.54
N LEU A 87 5.09 14.22 8.29
CA LEU A 87 4.70 15.27 7.34
C LEU A 87 4.77 14.79 5.88
N GLU A 88 5.83 14.07 5.52
CA GLU A 88 5.97 13.54 4.18
C GLU A 88 4.97 12.41 3.92
N LEU A 89 4.80 11.51 4.90
CA LEU A 89 3.83 10.43 4.84
C LEU A 89 2.41 10.97 4.62
N LEU A 90 2.03 12.08 5.28
CA LEU A 90 0.74 12.72 5.07
C LEU A 90 0.53 13.15 3.60
N VAL A 91 1.54 13.78 2.99
CA VAL A 91 1.46 14.21 1.59
C VAL A 91 1.40 13.02 0.64
N LYS A 92 2.16 11.95 0.91
CA LYS A 92 2.15 10.74 0.07
C LYS A 92 0.87 9.91 0.25
N ALA A 93 0.31 9.87 1.45
CA ALA A 93 -0.97 9.21 1.74
C ALA A 93 -2.13 9.93 1.03
N ASP A 94 -2.19 11.26 1.11
CA ASP A 94 -3.17 12.08 0.37
C ASP A 94 -3.05 11.85 -1.15
N TYR A 95 -1.82 11.82 -1.68
CA TYR A 95 -1.58 11.47 -3.08
C TYR A 95 -2.10 10.08 -3.47
N LEU A 96 -2.01 9.11 -2.56
CA LEU A 96 -2.50 7.75 -2.80
C LEU A 96 -3.99 7.56 -2.45
N ASP A 97 -4.67 8.58 -1.93
CA ASP A 97 -6.08 8.53 -1.52
C ASP A 97 -6.36 7.44 -0.47
N ILE A 98 -5.57 7.42 0.62
CA ILE A 98 -5.62 6.40 1.70
C ILE A 98 -5.51 6.96 3.12
#